data_AF-A0A4R9H2Z5-F1
#
_entry.id   AF-A0A4R9H2Z5-F1
#
_cell.length_a   1.000
_cell.length_b   1.000
_cell.length_c   1.000
_cell.angle_alpha   90.00
_cell.angle_beta   90.00
_cell.angle_gamma   90.00
#
_symmetry.space_group_name_H-M   'P 1'
#
loop_
_entity.id
_entity.type
_entity.pdbx_description
1 polymer ?
#
loop_
_entity_poly.entity_id
_entity_poly.type
_entity_poly.pdbx_seq_one_letter_code
_entity_poly.pdbx_strand_id
1 'polypeptide(L)'
;MTKEELRSKYLPIGGYFFFIAFGLVVFFIAAFLVVFVRTKSSTMVVMPDVVGKPYNEVHNELMRLQLKVRLESKRYPDKTDGIIIYQSIRPGREVEAGSKVSLTVNIGLDRIDMPNLKGQSLVSAKNSMEKVLSGETYVSLTLGGITYVEVKEGEQPDTVVDQIPEAGKNITAGEKVFLLVTKPSTKKKEGEPQAGLDFKPGDSFAFAQRALVRAKISSKAEVVITKFRPDNGKIESVQKLGNEYKFKVFYFEPEDRVESGYESFVYEAPENGTYSLIVKDQNDETKQMEISAPTTYQEGEKIQTVFYRTGDVTLVLLDEKGSKVKSKDYENEF
;
A
#
# COMPACT_ATOMS: atom_id res chain seq x y z
N MET A 1 53.09 0.99 84.48
CA MET A 1 53.24 0.92 83.02
C MET A 1 53.20 2.36 82.51
N THR A 2 54.29 2.86 81.94
CA THR A 2 54.37 4.24 81.43
C THR A 2 53.59 4.36 80.12
N LYS A 3 53.15 5.58 79.77
CA LYS A 3 52.40 5.85 78.52
C LYS A 3 53.11 5.33 77.26
N GLU A 4 54.44 5.28 77.27
CA GLU A 4 55.26 4.80 76.15
C GLU A 4 55.27 3.28 76.00
N GLU A 5 55.25 2.53 77.11
CA GLU A 5 55.20 1.05 77.11
C GLU A 5 53.84 0.52 76.60
N LEU A 6 52.75 1.23 76.91
CA LEU A 6 51.41 0.93 76.36
C LEU A 6 51.35 1.20 74.86
N ARG A 7 52.04 2.24 74.39
CA ARG A 7 52.06 2.62 72.98
C ARG A 7 52.82 1.58 72.14
N SER A 8 54.02 1.14 72.52
CA SER A 8 54.79 0.18 71.70
C SER A 8 54.19 -1.23 71.66
N LYS A 9 53.53 -1.67 72.74
CA LYS A 9 52.94 -3.01 72.85
C LYS A 9 51.61 -3.14 72.12
N TYR A 10 50.77 -2.09 72.11
CA TYR A 10 49.41 -2.15 71.55
C TYR A 10 49.22 -1.39 70.23
N LEU A 11 50.13 -0.50 69.78
CA LEU A 11 50.06 0.10 68.43
C LEU A 11 50.04 -0.93 67.29
N PRO A 12 50.97 -1.92 67.25
CA PRO A 12 50.98 -2.87 66.14
C PRO A 12 49.76 -3.78 66.20
N ILE A 13 49.35 -4.22 67.39
CA ILE A 13 48.17 -5.08 67.60
C ILE A 13 46.86 -4.35 67.23
N GLY A 14 46.74 -3.08 67.62
CA GLY A 14 45.60 -2.22 67.25
C GLY A 14 45.56 -1.90 65.76
N GLY A 15 46.71 -1.76 65.11
CA GLY A 15 46.82 -1.62 63.65
C GLY A 15 46.36 -2.85 62.89
N TYR A 16 46.76 -4.06 63.33
CA TYR A 16 46.26 -5.31 62.75
C TYR A 16 44.75 -5.48 62.95
N PHE A 17 44.25 -5.17 64.15
CA PHE A 17 42.81 -5.22 64.43
C PHE A 17 42.02 -4.25 63.54
N PHE A 18 42.54 -3.02 63.36
CA PHE A 18 41.93 -2.03 62.47
C PHE A 18 41.95 -2.47 61.00
N PHE A 19 43.07 -3.04 60.53
CA PHE A 19 43.19 -3.54 59.16
C PHE A 19 42.22 -4.71 58.89
N ILE A 20 42.10 -5.66 59.84
CA ILE A 20 41.15 -6.77 59.75
C ILE A 20 39.70 -6.25 59.79
N ALA A 21 39.38 -5.34 60.70
CA ALA A 21 38.05 -4.74 60.80
C ALA A 21 37.67 -3.97 59.53
N PHE A 22 38.60 -3.18 58.98
CA PHE A 22 38.40 -2.46 57.73
C PHE A 22 38.20 -3.40 56.54
N GLY A 23 39.01 -4.46 56.43
CA GLY A 23 38.86 -5.49 55.41
C GLY A 23 37.51 -6.19 55.48
N LEU A 24 37.01 -6.49 56.68
CA LEU A 24 35.69 -7.08 56.89
C LEU A 24 34.56 -6.12 56.45
N VAL A 25 34.64 -4.84 56.80
CA VAL A 25 33.64 -3.85 56.39
C VAL A 25 33.58 -3.73 54.86
N VAL A 26 34.73 -3.63 54.19
CA VAL A 26 34.80 -3.59 52.72
C VAL A 26 34.24 -4.88 52.11
N PHE A 27 34.56 -6.04 52.68
CA PHE A 27 34.03 -7.33 52.25
C PHE A 27 32.50 -7.38 52.35
N PHE A 28 31.92 -6.96 53.48
CA PHE A 28 30.46 -6.96 53.65
C PHE A 28 29.75 -5.93 52.77
N ILE A 29 30.36 -4.76 52.53
CA ILE A 29 29.81 -3.77 51.57
C ILE A 29 29.83 -4.36 50.16
N ALA A 30 30.93 -4.97 49.73
CA ALA A 30 31.03 -5.60 48.42
C ALA A 30 30.04 -6.77 48.29
N ALA A 31 29.93 -7.63 49.30
CA ALA A 31 28.98 -8.74 49.33
C ALA A 31 27.53 -8.25 49.30
N PHE A 32 27.19 -7.21 50.09
CA PHE A 32 25.86 -6.59 50.06
C PHE A 32 25.57 -5.98 48.70
N LEU A 33 26.53 -5.30 48.07
CA LEU A 33 26.36 -4.71 46.75
C LEU A 33 26.14 -5.79 45.68
N VAL A 34 26.89 -6.90 45.74
CA VAL A 34 26.67 -8.07 44.89
C VAL A 34 25.28 -8.66 45.10
N VAL A 35 24.85 -8.87 46.34
CA VAL A 35 23.51 -9.39 46.66
C VAL A 35 22.43 -8.41 46.19
N PHE A 36 22.52 -7.12 46.53
CA PHE A 36 21.56 -6.09 46.15
C PHE A 36 21.42 -5.93 44.63
N VAL A 37 22.53 -6.04 43.88
CA VAL A 37 22.49 -6.08 42.41
C VAL A 37 21.80 -7.36 41.91
N ARG A 38 21.92 -8.47 42.63
CA ARG A 38 21.29 -9.77 42.30
C ARG A 38 19.83 -9.90 42.76
N THR A 39 19.38 -9.14 43.76
CA THR A 39 18.04 -9.23 44.37
C THR A 39 17.08 -8.15 43.87
N LYS A 40 17.28 -7.60 42.66
CA LYS A 40 16.26 -6.76 42.02
C LYS A 40 15.00 -7.61 41.78
N SER A 41 13.90 -7.28 42.44
CA SER A 41 12.58 -7.88 42.19
C SER A 41 12.23 -7.70 40.71
N SER A 42 12.02 -8.80 39.98
CA SER A 42 11.62 -8.74 38.56
C SER A 42 10.14 -8.39 38.48
N THR A 43 9.84 -7.22 37.92
CA THR A 43 8.46 -6.87 37.58
C THR A 43 8.02 -7.76 36.43
N MET A 44 7.01 -8.59 36.65
CA MET A 44 6.41 -9.41 35.59
C MET A 44 5.45 -8.56 34.76
N VAL A 45 5.51 -8.71 33.45
CA VAL A 45 4.61 -8.05 32.49
C VAL A 45 3.97 -9.11 31.59
N VAL A 46 2.72 -8.86 31.18
CA VAL A 46 2.01 -9.74 30.25
C VAL A 46 2.37 -9.35 28.82
N MET A 47 2.76 -10.32 28.00
CA MET A 47 3.06 -10.10 26.59
C MET A 47 1.79 -9.73 25.82
N PRO A 48 1.71 -8.53 25.18
CA PRO A 48 0.56 -8.15 24.37
C PRO A 48 0.52 -8.92 23.06
N ASP A 49 -0.66 -8.94 22.44
CA ASP A 49 -0.82 -9.41 21.06
C ASP A 49 -0.50 -8.28 20.09
N VAL A 50 0.61 -8.44 19.38
CA VAL A 50 1.13 -7.45 18.44
C VAL A 50 1.18 -7.97 17.01
N VAL A 51 0.86 -9.25 16.77
CA VAL A 51 0.79 -9.79 15.40
C VAL A 51 -0.37 -9.12 14.66
N GLY A 52 -0.12 -8.73 13.40
CA GLY A 52 -1.07 -8.01 12.55
C GLY A 52 -1.11 -6.51 12.79
N LYS A 53 -0.48 -6.00 13.85
CA LYS A 53 -0.40 -4.55 14.12
C LYS A 53 0.83 -3.91 13.46
N PRO A 54 0.76 -2.62 13.09
CA PRO A 54 1.93 -1.84 12.69
C PRO A 54 2.95 -1.69 13.82
N TYR A 55 4.25 -1.83 13.51
CA TYR A 55 5.30 -1.73 14.53
C TYR A 55 5.35 -0.35 15.21
N ASN A 56 5.12 0.73 14.45
CA ASN A 56 5.08 2.10 14.96
C ASN A 56 4.00 2.31 16.02
N GLU A 57 2.86 1.64 15.92
CA GLU A 57 1.78 1.73 16.91
C GLU A 57 2.13 1.01 18.22
N VAL A 58 2.71 -0.19 18.12
CA VAL A 58 3.00 -1.03 19.29
C VAL A 58 4.32 -0.69 19.97
N HIS A 59 5.21 0.04 19.30
CA HIS A 59 6.54 0.39 19.82
C HIS A 59 6.47 1.03 21.21
N ASN A 60 5.59 2.03 21.37
CA ASN A 60 5.42 2.75 22.64
C ASN A 60 4.86 1.85 23.74
N GLU A 61 3.97 0.92 23.40
CA GLU A 61 3.42 -0.06 24.35
C GLU A 61 4.50 -1.01 24.85
N LEU A 62 5.29 -1.58 23.95
CA LEU A 62 6.38 -2.50 24.28
C LEU A 62 7.48 -1.82 25.10
N MET A 63 7.76 -0.55 24.81
CA MET A 63 8.67 0.27 25.61
C MET A 63 8.15 0.52 27.03
N ARG A 64 6.85 0.82 27.20
CA ARG A 64 6.25 1.00 28.55
C ARG A 64 6.33 -0.27 29.38
N LEU A 65 6.21 -1.44 28.74
CA LEU A 65 6.38 -2.75 29.39
C LEU A 65 7.86 -3.12 29.62
N GLN A 66 8.79 -2.22 29.31
CA GLN A 66 10.25 -2.40 29.42
C GLN A 66 10.77 -3.63 28.65
N LEU A 67 10.08 -4.06 27.60
CA LEU A 67 10.51 -5.18 26.77
C LEU A 67 11.60 -4.74 25.80
N LYS A 68 12.64 -5.55 25.65
CA LYS A 68 13.74 -5.29 24.71
C LYS A 68 13.41 -5.91 23.36
N VAL A 69 12.95 -5.08 22.44
CA VAL A 69 12.58 -5.53 21.09
C VAL A 69 13.82 -5.72 20.21
N ARG A 70 13.91 -6.88 19.58
CA ARG A 70 14.81 -7.15 18.45
C ARG A 70 13.96 -7.26 17.19
N LEU A 71 14.21 -6.40 16.23
CA LEU A 71 13.52 -6.44 14.95
C LEU A 71 14.24 -7.36 13.97
N GLU A 72 13.46 -8.21 13.32
CA GLU A 72 13.86 -9.01 12.17
C GLU A 72 13.00 -8.60 10.98
N SER A 73 13.62 -8.46 9.82
CA SER A 73 12.91 -8.03 8.61
C SER A 73 12.71 -9.23 7.70
N LYS A 74 11.49 -9.42 7.21
CA LYS A 74 11.18 -10.42 6.19
C LYS A 74 10.25 -9.83 5.14
N ARG A 75 10.28 -10.37 3.92
CA ARG A 75 9.44 -9.92 2.80
C ARG A 75 8.30 -10.91 2.57
N TYR A 76 7.07 -10.44 2.70
CA TYR A 76 5.85 -11.17 2.39
C TYR A 76 4.97 -10.31 1.47
N PRO A 77 4.92 -10.62 0.16
CA PRO A 77 4.17 -9.83 -0.82
C PRO A 77 2.65 -9.80 -0.57
N ASP A 78 2.13 -10.77 0.17
CA ASP A 78 0.72 -10.96 0.50
C ASP A 78 0.29 -10.30 1.81
N LYS A 79 1.21 -9.63 2.50
CA LYS A 79 0.99 -8.97 3.79
C LYS A 79 1.23 -7.48 3.66
N THR A 80 0.51 -6.68 4.47
CA THR A 80 0.70 -5.24 4.53
C THR A 80 2.11 -4.90 5.00
N ASP A 81 2.72 -3.86 4.43
CA ASP A 81 4.05 -3.41 4.82
C ASP A 81 4.02 -2.82 6.24
N GLY A 82 5.11 -2.99 6.99
CA GLY A 82 5.25 -2.46 8.34
C GLY A 82 4.49 -3.23 9.44
N ILE A 83 3.69 -4.24 9.08
CA ILE A 83 2.99 -5.08 10.07
C ILE A 83 3.91 -6.13 10.66
N ILE A 84 3.67 -6.44 11.93
CA ILE A 84 4.34 -7.56 12.61
C ILE A 84 3.67 -8.86 12.17
N ILE A 85 4.44 -9.75 11.56
CA ILE A 85 3.96 -11.04 11.09
C ILE A 85 4.25 -12.17 12.08
N TYR A 86 5.15 -11.93 13.03
CA TYR A 86 5.55 -12.92 14.02
C TYR A 86 6.08 -12.24 15.28
N GLN A 87 5.72 -12.82 16.43
CA GLN A 87 6.29 -12.51 17.73
C GLN A 87 6.85 -13.77 18.38
N SER A 88 8.06 -13.69 18.95
CA SER A 88 8.74 -14.84 19.56
C SER A 88 8.08 -15.33 20.85
N ILE A 89 7.43 -14.42 21.58
CA ILE A 89 6.72 -14.70 22.83
C ILE A 89 5.22 -14.63 22.54
N ARG A 90 4.49 -15.70 22.80
CA ARG A 90 3.04 -15.74 22.57
C ARG A 90 2.29 -14.72 23.43
N PRO A 91 1.19 -14.14 22.94
CA PRO A 91 0.37 -13.22 23.72
C PRO A 91 -0.17 -13.89 24.98
N GLY A 92 -0.36 -13.10 26.03
CA GLY A 92 -0.86 -13.54 27.34
C GLY A 92 0.19 -14.22 28.24
N ARG A 93 1.41 -14.44 27.76
CA ARG A 93 2.49 -15.02 28.58
C ARG A 93 3.10 -13.96 29.50
N GLU A 94 3.28 -14.29 30.77
CA GLU A 94 4.03 -13.48 31.71
C GLU A 94 5.55 -13.61 31.47
N VAL A 95 6.23 -12.47 31.41
CA VAL A 95 7.67 -12.36 31.20
C VAL A 95 8.24 -11.28 32.09
N GLU A 96 9.51 -11.41 32.46
CA GLU A 96 10.18 -10.37 33.25
C GLU A 96 10.37 -9.10 32.43
N ALA A 97 10.15 -7.94 33.05
CA ALA A 97 10.53 -6.65 32.49
C ALA A 97 12.01 -6.68 32.09
N GLY A 98 12.34 -6.20 30.89
CA GLY A 98 13.67 -6.31 30.29
C GLY A 98 13.90 -7.56 29.43
N SER A 99 12.94 -8.49 29.35
CA SER A 99 13.01 -9.65 28.46
C SER A 99 13.20 -9.25 27.01
N LYS A 100 13.96 -10.05 26.27
CA LYS A 100 14.17 -9.87 24.83
C LYS A 100 13.03 -10.51 24.05
N VAL A 101 12.39 -9.73 23.19
CA VAL A 101 11.33 -10.18 22.29
C VAL A 101 11.80 -9.97 20.85
N SER A 102 11.85 -11.03 20.06
CA SER A 102 12.07 -10.91 18.61
C SER A 102 10.73 -10.71 17.92
N LEU A 103 10.62 -9.64 17.14
CA LEU A 103 9.47 -9.37 16.28
C LEU A 103 9.93 -9.42 14.83
N THR A 104 9.20 -10.14 13.97
CA THR A 104 9.43 -10.10 12.53
C THR A 104 8.45 -9.11 11.91
N VAL A 105 8.97 -8.09 11.24
CA VAL A 105 8.19 -7.08 10.52
C VAL A 105 8.25 -7.37 9.04
N ASN A 106 7.10 -7.29 8.37
CA ASN A 106 7.05 -7.32 6.93
C ASN A 106 7.61 -6.00 6.37
N ILE A 107 8.78 -6.03 5.73
CA ILE A 107 9.36 -4.81 5.13
C ILE A 107 8.90 -4.57 3.69
N GLY A 108 7.95 -5.37 3.20
CA GLY A 108 7.42 -5.23 1.85
C GLY A 108 8.44 -5.54 0.75
N LEU A 109 8.08 -5.16 -0.47
CA LEU A 109 8.98 -5.15 -1.62
C LEU A 109 9.69 -3.79 -1.73
N ASP A 110 10.75 -3.72 -2.53
CA ASP A 110 11.45 -2.46 -2.78
C ASP A 110 10.46 -1.41 -3.33
N ARG A 111 10.50 -0.21 -2.75
CA ARG A 111 9.64 0.91 -3.13
C ARG A 111 10.36 1.82 -4.10
N ILE A 112 9.66 2.16 -5.17
CA ILE A 112 10.16 3.02 -6.24
C ILE A 112 9.11 4.05 -6.61
N ASP A 113 9.58 5.22 -7.05
CA ASP A 113 8.69 6.22 -7.61
C ASP A 113 8.40 5.83 -9.06
N MET A 114 7.12 5.74 -9.40
CA MET A 114 6.67 5.29 -10.71
C MET A 114 7.21 6.24 -11.80
N PRO A 115 8.01 5.74 -12.77
CA PRO A 115 8.55 6.59 -13.82
C PRO A 115 7.45 7.18 -14.70
N ASN A 116 7.71 8.35 -15.29
CA ASN A 116 6.82 8.95 -16.27
C ASN A 116 7.05 8.35 -17.67
N LEU A 117 6.14 7.47 -18.07
CA LEU A 117 6.10 6.78 -19.36
C LEU A 117 5.18 7.48 -20.37
N LYS A 118 4.32 8.40 -19.91
CA LYS A 118 3.37 9.12 -20.77
C LYS A 118 4.11 9.95 -21.82
N GLY A 119 3.64 9.87 -23.07
CA GLY A 119 4.25 10.53 -24.22
C GLY A 119 5.47 9.82 -24.81
N GLN A 120 5.97 8.76 -24.18
CA GLN A 120 7.03 7.95 -24.76
C GLN A 120 6.49 6.98 -25.82
N SER A 121 7.33 6.59 -26.77
CA SER A 121 7.02 5.43 -27.62
C SER A 121 6.93 4.16 -26.78
N LEU A 122 6.15 3.17 -27.21
CA LEU A 122 5.98 1.92 -26.47
C LEU A 122 7.33 1.23 -26.21
N VAL A 123 8.25 1.28 -27.17
CA VAL A 123 9.61 0.73 -27.01
C VAL A 123 10.39 1.49 -25.93
N SER A 124 10.37 2.82 -25.96
CA SER A 124 11.05 3.64 -24.95
C SER A 124 10.47 3.43 -23.56
N ALA A 125 9.14 3.32 -23.45
CA ALA A 125 8.46 3.08 -22.19
C ALA A 125 8.88 1.72 -21.59
N LYS A 126 8.94 0.66 -22.41
CA LYS A 126 9.43 -0.65 -21.96
C LYS A 126 10.88 -0.58 -21.47
N ASN A 127 11.77 0.10 -22.20
CA ASN A 127 13.16 0.27 -21.79
C ASN A 127 13.28 1.05 -20.47
N SER A 128 12.45 2.08 -20.28
CA SER A 128 12.40 2.86 -19.02
C SER A 128 11.95 2.02 -17.83
N MET A 129 11.12 1.00 -18.06
CA MET A 129 10.66 0.06 -17.03
C MET A 129 11.71 -0.99 -16.65
N GLU A 130 12.68 -1.31 -17.51
CA GLU A 130 13.68 -2.35 -17.23
C GLU A 130 14.70 -1.95 -16.15
N LYS A 131 15.00 -0.65 -16.03
CA LYS A 131 16.02 -0.11 -15.12
C LYS A 131 15.50 1.11 -14.38
N VAL A 132 14.65 0.87 -13.39
CA VAL A 132 14.15 1.92 -12.48
C VAL A 132 15.04 1.98 -11.26
N LEU A 133 15.45 3.18 -10.86
CA LEU A 133 16.30 3.39 -9.69
C LEU A 133 15.48 3.22 -8.41
N SER A 134 15.97 2.38 -7.50
CA SER A 134 15.41 2.12 -6.16
C SER A 134 16.50 2.33 -5.12
N GLY A 135 16.62 3.55 -4.59
CA GLY A 135 17.76 3.91 -3.74
C GLY A 135 19.09 3.82 -4.51
N GLU A 136 19.95 2.87 -4.15
CA GLU A 136 21.26 2.66 -4.78
C GLU A 136 21.28 1.49 -5.80
N THR A 137 20.14 0.81 -6.02
CA THR A 137 20.04 -0.33 -6.93
C THR A 137 19.06 -0.08 -8.08
N TYR A 138 19.12 -0.90 -9.12
CA TYR A 138 18.13 -0.92 -10.19
C TYR A 138 17.17 -2.10 -10.01
N VAL A 139 15.89 -1.85 -10.21
CA VAL A 139 14.83 -2.85 -10.26
C VAL A 139 14.08 -2.74 -11.59
N SER A 140 13.53 -3.86 -12.05
CA SER A 140 12.66 -3.89 -13.22
C SER A 140 11.20 -3.86 -12.79
N LEU A 141 10.39 -3.07 -13.51
CA LEU A 141 8.94 -3.05 -13.38
C LEU A 141 8.30 -4.11 -14.28
N THR A 142 7.21 -4.71 -13.78
CA THR A 142 6.48 -5.73 -14.53
C THR A 142 5.31 -5.10 -15.29
N LEU A 143 5.26 -5.32 -16.61
CA LEU A 143 4.11 -4.94 -17.43
C LEU A 143 2.91 -5.86 -17.13
N GLY A 144 1.80 -5.27 -16.69
CA GLY A 144 0.54 -5.96 -16.44
C GLY A 144 -0.32 -6.15 -17.69
N GLY A 145 -0.30 -5.17 -18.59
CA GLY A 145 -1.08 -5.21 -19.82
C GLY A 145 -0.99 -3.91 -20.61
N ILE A 146 -1.32 -3.99 -21.89
CA ILE A 146 -1.41 -2.83 -22.79
C ILE A 146 -2.81 -2.80 -23.37
N THR A 147 -3.50 -1.68 -23.21
CA THR A 147 -4.76 -1.40 -23.89
C THR A 147 -4.49 -0.48 -25.08
N TYR A 148 -4.88 -0.92 -26.27
CA TYR A 148 -4.67 -0.17 -27.50
C TYR A 148 -5.87 0.69 -27.89
N VAL A 149 -5.63 1.94 -28.27
CA VAL A 149 -6.64 2.88 -28.76
C VAL A 149 -6.32 3.42 -30.15
N GLU A 150 -7.34 3.71 -30.95
CA GLU A 150 -7.16 4.36 -32.25
C GLU A 150 -6.51 5.73 -32.10
N VAL A 151 -5.57 6.10 -32.98
CA VAL A 151 -4.93 7.43 -32.99
C VAL A 151 -5.99 8.53 -33.22
N LYS A 152 -5.91 9.63 -32.47
CA LYS A 152 -6.73 10.86 -32.65
C LYS A 152 -5.87 11.96 -33.26
N GLU A 153 -6.52 13.01 -33.75
CA GLU A 153 -5.82 14.21 -34.22
C GLU A 153 -4.87 14.75 -33.15
N GLY A 154 -3.62 15.04 -33.56
CA GLY A 154 -2.56 15.52 -32.65
C GLY A 154 -1.82 14.43 -31.88
N GLU A 155 -2.25 13.17 -31.93
CA GLU A 155 -1.54 12.07 -31.27
C GLU A 155 -0.60 11.33 -32.22
N GLN A 156 0.51 10.81 -31.66
CA GLN A 156 1.45 9.98 -32.39
C GLN A 156 1.06 8.50 -32.29
N PRO A 157 1.28 7.68 -33.34
CA PRO A 157 1.11 6.23 -33.26
C PRO A 157 2.15 5.59 -32.33
N ASP A 158 1.84 4.40 -31.82
CA ASP A 158 2.71 3.60 -30.94
C ASP A 158 3.27 4.37 -29.72
N THR A 159 2.45 5.27 -29.17
CA THR A 159 2.82 6.20 -28.10
C THR A 159 1.94 5.97 -26.87
N VAL A 160 2.55 5.99 -25.68
CA VAL A 160 1.85 5.86 -24.41
C VAL A 160 1.01 7.11 -24.17
N VAL A 161 -0.31 6.94 -24.16
CA VAL A 161 -1.30 7.97 -23.84
C VAL A 161 -1.40 8.13 -22.32
N ASP A 162 -1.33 7.02 -21.59
CA ASP A 162 -1.40 7.04 -20.13
C ASP A 162 -0.88 5.77 -19.47
N GLN A 163 -0.70 5.83 -18.15
CA GLN A 163 -0.17 4.74 -17.32
C GLN A 163 -0.92 4.61 -15.99
N ILE A 164 -1.03 3.38 -15.51
CA ILE A 164 -1.45 3.05 -14.14
C ILE A 164 -0.41 2.06 -13.60
N PRO A 165 0.24 2.34 -12.47
CA PRO A 165 0.07 3.53 -11.64
C PRO A 165 0.57 4.84 -12.30
N GLU A 166 0.06 5.97 -11.83
CA GLU A 166 0.43 7.31 -12.32
C GLU A 166 1.89 7.65 -12.02
N ALA A 167 2.48 8.54 -12.82
CA ALA A 167 3.85 8.97 -12.62
C ALA A 167 4.05 9.61 -11.24
N GLY A 168 5.16 9.30 -10.59
CA GLY A 168 5.51 9.80 -9.26
C GLY A 168 4.86 9.04 -8.10
N LYS A 169 3.85 8.19 -8.33
CA LYS A 169 3.28 7.35 -7.27
C LYS A 169 4.36 6.46 -6.68
N ASN A 170 4.43 6.40 -5.35
CA ASN A 170 5.29 5.44 -4.67
C ASN A 170 4.68 4.04 -4.77
N ILE A 171 5.33 3.14 -5.50
CA ILE A 171 4.85 1.79 -5.80
C ILE A 171 5.85 0.75 -5.34
N THR A 172 5.41 -0.50 -5.25
CA THR A 172 6.33 -1.62 -5.04
C THR A 172 6.83 -2.17 -6.37
N ALA A 173 8.06 -2.71 -6.42
CA ALA A 173 8.60 -3.33 -7.64
C ALA A 173 7.76 -4.51 -8.17
N GLY A 174 6.91 -5.13 -7.34
CA GLY A 174 5.98 -6.18 -7.74
C GLY A 174 4.65 -5.68 -8.31
N GLU A 175 4.36 -4.38 -8.20
CA GLU A 175 3.15 -3.78 -8.75
C GLU A 175 3.19 -3.80 -10.27
N LYS A 176 2.06 -4.18 -10.89
CA LYS A 176 1.97 -4.30 -12.34
C LYS A 176 1.65 -2.94 -12.95
N VAL A 177 2.43 -2.57 -13.95
CA VAL A 177 2.21 -1.35 -14.75
C VAL A 177 1.33 -1.68 -15.94
N PHE A 178 0.22 -0.96 -16.07
CA PHE A 178 -0.65 -1.00 -17.23
C PHE A 178 -0.40 0.25 -18.08
N LEU A 179 -0.52 0.11 -19.40
CA LEU A 179 -0.34 1.21 -20.33
C LEU A 179 -1.56 1.34 -21.25
N LEU A 180 -1.96 2.58 -21.52
CA LEU A 180 -2.86 2.94 -22.60
C LEU A 180 -2.01 3.46 -23.76
N VAL A 181 -2.09 2.81 -24.92
CA VAL A 181 -1.15 3.06 -26.04
C VAL A 181 -1.93 3.28 -27.33
N THR A 182 -1.52 4.25 -28.15
CA THR A 182 -2.09 4.42 -29.48
C THR A 182 -1.70 3.25 -30.39
N LYS A 183 -2.62 2.77 -31.21
CA LYS A 183 -2.34 1.70 -32.18
C LYS A 183 -1.19 2.12 -33.11
N PRO A 184 -0.36 1.17 -33.56
CA PRO A 184 0.62 1.44 -34.60
C PRO A 184 -0.07 2.03 -35.82
N SER A 185 0.63 2.89 -36.57
CA SER A 185 0.16 3.41 -37.85
C SER A 185 0.15 2.28 -38.89
N THR A 186 -0.79 1.35 -38.79
CA THR A 186 -1.18 0.56 -39.95
C THR A 186 -1.93 1.51 -40.88
N LYS A 187 -1.48 1.62 -42.14
CA LYS A 187 -2.27 2.31 -43.16
C LYS A 187 -3.64 1.63 -43.18
N LYS A 188 -4.67 2.27 -42.60
CA LYS A 188 -6.06 1.84 -42.78
C LYS A 188 -6.28 1.71 -44.28
N LYS A 189 -6.66 0.52 -44.74
CA LYS A 189 -7.39 0.44 -46.00
C LYS A 189 -8.73 1.11 -45.73
N GLU A 190 -9.00 2.23 -46.40
CA GLU A 190 -10.31 2.87 -46.37
C GLU A 190 -11.40 1.82 -46.59
N GLY A 191 -12.33 1.69 -45.63
CA GLY A 191 -13.45 0.75 -45.70
C GLY A 191 -13.36 -0.50 -44.81
N GLU A 192 -12.25 -0.76 -44.10
CA GLU A 192 -12.24 -1.83 -43.08
C GLU A 192 -13.07 -1.43 -41.84
N PRO A 193 -13.95 -2.32 -41.33
CA PRO A 193 -14.61 -2.11 -40.04
C PRO A 193 -13.56 -1.82 -38.97
N GLN A 194 -13.82 -0.86 -38.08
CA GLN A 194 -12.95 -0.65 -36.92
C GLN A 194 -12.77 -2.01 -36.22
N ALA A 195 -11.53 -2.52 -36.20
CA ALA A 195 -11.21 -3.73 -35.47
C ALA A 195 -11.66 -3.50 -34.02
N GLY A 196 -12.59 -4.35 -33.56
CA GLY A 196 -13.19 -4.22 -32.24
C GLY A 196 -12.12 -4.15 -31.15
N LEU A 197 -12.43 -3.46 -30.05
CA LEU A 197 -11.56 -3.46 -28.88
C LEU A 197 -11.52 -4.88 -28.31
N ASP A 198 -10.33 -5.46 -28.25
CA ASP A 198 -10.09 -6.83 -27.79
C ASP A 198 -9.60 -6.78 -26.34
N PHE A 199 -10.55 -6.88 -25.41
CA PHE A 199 -10.28 -6.95 -23.97
C PHE A 199 -10.22 -8.40 -23.52
N LYS A 200 -9.33 -8.70 -22.57
CA LYS A 200 -9.17 -10.05 -22.00
C LYS A 200 -9.11 -9.99 -20.47
N PRO A 201 -9.43 -11.10 -19.80
CA PRO A 201 -9.22 -11.23 -18.35
C PRO A 201 -7.81 -10.81 -17.96
N GLY A 202 -7.70 -10.02 -16.90
CA GLY A 202 -6.44 -9.47 -16.38
C GLY A 202 -6.04 -8.11 -16.94
N ASP A 203 -6.66 -7.63 -18.03
CA ASP A 203 -6.45 -6.26 -18.52
C ASP A 203 -6.97 -5.22 -17.51
N SER A 204 -6.44 -3.99 -17.57
CA SER A 204 -6.91 -2.88 -16.73
C SER A 204 -8.30 -2.42 -17.16
N PHE A 205 -9.27 -2.49 -16.26
CA PHE A 205 -10.63 -2.02 -16.55
C PHE A 205 -10.68 -0.50 -16.72
N ALA A 206 -9.91 0.26 -15.94
CA ALA A 206 -9.81 1.71 -16.09
C ALA A 206 -9.35 2.14 -17.49
N PHE A 207 -8.46 1.37 -18.12
CA PHE A 207 -8.08 1.62 -19.51
C PHE A 207 -9.07 1.07 -20.53
N ALA A 208 -9.77 -0.02 -20.23
CA ALA A 208 -10.90 -0.44 -21.04
C ALA A 208 -11.97 0.66 -21.11
N GLN A 209 -12.33 1.27 -19.97
CA GLN A 209 -13.23 2.41 -19.90
C GLN A 209 -12.78 3.56 -20.81
N ARG A 210 -11.51 3.96 -20.73
CA ARG A 210 -10.97 5.04 -21.57
C ARG A 210 -10.98 4.70 -23.05
N ALA A 211 -10.70 3.45 -23.41
CA ALA A 211 -10.78 2.99 -24.79
C ALA A 211 -12.23 3.00 -25.31
N LEU A 212 -13.19 2.58 -24.49
CA LEU A 212 -14.61 2.54 -24.82
C LEU A 212 -15.22 3.95 -24.94
N VAL A 213 -14.94 4.85 -24.00
CA VAL A 213 -15.31 6.27 -24.06
C VAL A 213 -14.80 6.89 -25.35
N ARG A 214 -13.51 6.66 -25.65
CA ARG A 214 -12.86 7.16 -26.85
C ARG A 214 -13.52 6.65 -28.14
N ALA A 215 -13.97 5.40 -28.15
CA ALA A 215 -14.68 4.78 -29.25
C ALA A 215 -16.20 5.06 -29.25
N LYS A 216 -16.72 5.73 -28.23
CA LYS A 216 -18.16 5.94 -27.98
C LYS A 216 -18.96 4.63 -27.95
N ILE A 217 -18.38 3.60 -27.33
CA ILE A 217 -18.99 2.28 -27.18
C ILE A 217 -19.51 2.14 -25.75
N SER A 218 -20.80 1.80 -25.61
CA SER A 218 -21.43 1.59 -24.31
C SER A 218 -20.88 0.35 -23.60
N SER A 219 -20.80 0.43 -22.28
CA SER A 219 -20.44 -0.71 -21.45
C SER A 219 -21.11 -0.70 -20.10
N LYS A 220 -21.34 -1.89 -19.56
CA LYS A 220 -21.82 -2.13 -18.19
C LYS A 220 -20.77 -2.95 -17.44
N ALA A 221 -20.63 -2.68 -16.15
CA ALA A 221 -19.75 -3.44 -15.28
C ALA A 221 -20.52 -3.98 -14.08
N GLU A 222 -20.09 -5.15 -13.61
CA GLU A 222 -20.47 -5.76 -12.34
C GLU A 222 -19.23 -5.81 -11.44
N VAL A 223 -19.37 -5.34 -10.21
CA VAL A 223 -18.27 -5.32 -9.24
C VAL A 223 -18.15 -6.70 -8.57
N VAL A 224 -16.97 -7.30 -8.64
CA VAL A 224 -16.63 -8.57 -8.02
C VAL A 224 -15.64 -8.33 -6.89
N ILE A 225 -16.10 -8.46 -5.63
CA ILE A 225 -15.22 -8.28 -4.47
C ILE A 225 -14.14 -9.36 -4.45
N THR A 226 -12.88 -8.96 -4.36
CA THR A 226 -11.73 -9.86 -4.25
C THR A 226 -10.97 -9.65 -2.95
N LYS A 227 -10.38 -10.73 -2.41
CA LYS A 227 -9.43 -10.68 -1.29
C LYS A 227 -7.98 -10.58 -1.76
N PHE A 228 -7.74 -10.65 -3.07
CA PHE A 228 -6.41 -10.61 -3.67
C PHE A 228 -6.15 -9.20 -4.21
N ARG A 229 -5.40 -8.40 -3.44
CA ARG A 229 -5.01 -7.04 -3.81
C ARG A 229 -4.44 -6.91 -5.23
N PRO A 230 -3.60 -7.85 -5.74
CA PRO A 230 -3.06 -7.74 -7.09
C PRO A 230 -4.13 -7.74 -8.19
N ASP A 231 -5.34 -8.24 -7.94
CA ASP A 231 -6.41 -8.31 -8.95
C ASP A 231 -7.29 -7.07 -8.99
N ASN A 232 -7.16 -6.17 -8.01
CA ASN A 232 -7.96 -4.96 -7.94
C ASN A 232 -7.90 -4.15 -9.25
N GLY A 233 -9.07 -3.77 -9.78
CA GLY A 233 -9.21 -3.00 -11.01
C GLY A 233 -8.97 -3.77 -12.31
N LYS A 234 -8.71 -5.08 -12.26
CA LYS A 234 -8.59 -5.93 -13.45
C LYS A 234 -9.94 -6.48 -13.89
N ILE A 235 -10.05 -6.72 -15.19
CA ILE A 235 -11.17 -7.45 -15.79
C ILE A 235 -11.12 -8.91 -15.32
N GLU A 236 -12.19 -9.39 -14.70
CA GLU A 236 -12.40 -10.80 -14.38
C GLU A 236 -12.90 -11.54 -15.63
N SER A 237 -13.95 -11.02 -16.24
CA SER A 237 -14.49 -11.52 -17.50
C SER A 237 -15.10 -10.41 -18.32
N VAL A 238 -15.18 -10.63 -19.63
CA VAL A 238 -15.75 -9.69 -20.60
C VAL A 238 -16.59 -10.45 -21.62
N GLN A 239 -17.74 -9.89 -21.94
CA GLN A 239 -18.65 -10.38 -22.98
C GLN A 239 -19.06 -9.22 -23.88
N LYS A 240 -19.01 -9.45 -25.19
CA LYS A 240 -19.53 -8.49 -26.16
C LYS A 240 -20.92 -8.93 -26.61
N LEU A 241 -21.93 -8.11 -26.33
CA LEU A 241 -23.33 -8.35 -26.69
C LEU A 241 -23.75 -7.29 -27.71
N GLY A 242 -23.66 -7.63 -28.99
CA GLY A 242 -23.88 -6.66 -30.06
C GLY A 242 -22.85 -5.53 -30.02
N ASN A 243 -23.31 -4.31 -29.71
CA ASN A 243 -22.46 -3.12 -29.60
C ASN A 243 -22.16 -2.71 -28.14
N GLU A 244 -22.56 -3.51 -27.15
CA GLU A 244 -22.29 -3.24 -25.73
C GLU A 244 -21.28 -4.26 -25.19
N TYR A 245 -20.36 -3.79 -24.34
CA TYR A 245 -19.51 -4.68 -23.54
C TYR A 245 -20.06 -4.84 -22.13
N LYS A 246 -20.11 -6.07 -21.63
CA LYS A 246 -20.39 -6.37 -20.23
C LYS A 246 -19.14 -6.92 -19.57
N PHE A 247 -18.75 -6.30 -18.47
CA PHE A 247 -17.57 -6.68 -17.69
C PHE A 247 -17.96 -7.17 -16.32
N LYS A 248 -17.20 -8.14 -15.81
CA LYS A 248 -17.03 -8.34 -14.38
C LYS A 248 -15.65 -7.83 -14.01
N VAL A 249 -15.57 -7.05 -12.93
CA VAL A 249 -14.35 -6.33 -12.57
C VAL A 249 -14.02 -6.58 -11.12
N PHE A 250 -12.79 -6.99 -10.85
CA PHE A 250 -12.35 -7.19 -9.48
C PHE A 250 -12.21 -5.86 -8.73
N TYR A 251 -12.73 -5.81 -7.52
CA TYR A 251 -12.57 -4.71 -6.59
C TYR A 251 -12.06 -5.24 -5.25
N PHE A 252 -10.91 -4.73 -4.82
CA PHE A 252 -10.40 -4.95 -3.46
C PHE A 252 -10.75 -3.71 -2.65
N GLU A 253 -11.59 -3.88 -1.64
CA GLU A 253 -11.95 -2.81 -0.73
C GLU A 253 -10.72 -2.39 0.09
N PRO A 254 -10.29 -1.13 0.00
CA PRO A 254 -9.08 -0.69 0.68
C PRO A 254 -9.28 -0.72 2.21
N GLU A 255 -8.37 -1.36 2.93
CA GLU A 255 -8.36 -1.42 4.41
C GLU A 255 -8.08 -0.04 5.03
N ASP A 256 -7.24 0.76 4.36
CA ASP A 256 -6.87 2.13 4.72
C ASP A 256 -7.14 3.06 3.54
N ARG A 257 -7.44 4.34 3.81
CA ARG A 257 -7.59 5.32 2.73
C ARG A 257 -6.25 5.54 2.01
N VAL A 258 -6.27 5.43 0.69
CA VAL A 258 -5.07 5.53 -0.17
C VAL A 258 -5.07 6.84 -0.94
N GLU A 259 -3.89 7.43 -1.15
CA GLU A 259 -3.69 8.66 -1.94
C GLU A 259 -4.17 8.50 -3.40
N SER A 260 -3.96 7.30 -3.96
CA SER A 260 -4.45 6.91 -5.28
C SER A 260 -4.70 5.41 -5.35
N GLY A 261 -5.72 5.02 -6.09
CA GLY A 261 -6.13 3.62 -6.15
C GLY A 261 -7.45 3.40 -6.85
N TYR A 262 -7.90 2.16 -6.82
CA TYR A 262 -9.20 1.78 -7.36
C TYR A 262 -10.29 2.01 -6.33
N GLU A 263 -11.39 2.59 -6.78
CA GLU A 263 -12.61 2.84 -6.03
C GLU A 263 -13.78 2.19 -6.74
N SER A 264 -14.85 1.90 -5.99
CA SER A 264 -16.10 1.40 -6.56
C SER A 264 -17.25 2.39 -6.39
N PHE A 265 -18.16 2.38 -7.35
CA PHE A 265 -19.41 3.12 -7.32
C PHE A 265 -20.56 2.20 -7.70
N VAL A 266 -21.66 2.30 -6.97
CA VAL A 266 -22.90 1.56 -7.20
C VAL A 266 -24.07 2.49 -6.95
N TYR A 267 -25.00 2.54 -7.89
CA TYR A 267 -26.24 3.29 -7.80
C TYR A 267 -27.36 2.57 -8.57
N GLU A 268 -28.60 2.72 -8.15
CA GLU A 268 -29.76 2.18 -8.88
C GLU A 268 -30.33 3.27 -9.77
N ALA A 269 -30.53 2.96 -11.06
CA ALA A 269 -31.05 3.94 -12.00
C ALA A 269 -32.47 4.36 -11.57
N PRO A 270 -32.73 5.67 -11.36
CA PRO A 270 -33.98 6.14 -10.80
C PRO A 270 -35.16 6.02 -11.78
N GLU A 271 -34.86 6.00 -13.08
CA GLU A 271 -35.81 5.86 -14.17
C GLU A 271 -35.11 5.27 -15.39
N ASN A 272 -35.90 4.78 -16.35
CA ASN A 272 -35.39 4.35 -17.65
C ASN A 272 -34.70 5.52 -18.35
N GLY A 273 -33.42 5.37 -18.68
CA GLY A 273 -32.68 6.47 -19.27
C GLY A 273 -31.27 6.10 -19.68
N THR A 274 -30.60 7.05 -20.33
CA THR A 274 -29.19 6.95 -20.67
C THR A 274 -28.39 7.75 -19.67
N TYR A 275 -27.33 7.14 -19.15
CA TYR A 275 -26.48 7.72 -18.13
C TYR A 275 -25.01 7.63 -18.53
N SER A 276 -24.20 8.57 -18.04
CA SER A 276 -22.76 8.53 -18.16
C SER A 276 -22.08 8.91 -16.84
N LEU A 277 -20.82 8.48 -16.69
CA LEU A 277 -20.03 8.68 -15.49
C LEU A 277 -18.79 9.52 -15.84
N ILE A 278 -18.58 10.56 -15.03
CA ILE A 278 -17.35 11.36 -15.07
C ILE A 278 -16.71 11.42 -13.69
N VAL A 279 -15.40 11.58 -13.67
CA VAL A 279 -14.61 11.82 -12.46
C VAL A 279 -14.01 13.20 -12.56
N LYS A 280 -14.21 14.03 -11.53
CA LYS A 280 -13.69 15.40 -11.44
C LYS A 280 -12.66 15.49 -10.33
N ASP A 281 -11.54 16.13 -10.59
CA ASP A 281 -10.58 16.53 -9.55
C ASP A 281 -11.23 17.60 -8.67
N GLN A 282 -11.15 17.44 -7.34
CA GLN A 282 -11.75 18.41 -6.41
C GLN A 282 -10.94 19.70 -6.28
N ASN A 283 -9.64 19.66 -6.59
CA ASN A 283 -8.73 20.80 -6.49
C ASN A 283 -8.57 21.55 -7.83
N ASP A 284 -9.02 20.95 -8.93
CA ASP A 284 -8.91 21.51 -10.28
C ASP A 284 -10.12 21.16 -11.14
N GLU A 285 -11.12 22.04 -11.18
CA GLU A 285 -12.36 21.84 -11.95
C GLU A 285 -12.12 21.63 -13.46
N THR A 286 -10.96 22.01 -13.99
CA THR A 286 -10.61 21.80 -15.40
C THR A 286 -10.20 20.36 -15.68
N LYS A 287 -9.80 19.61 -14.64
CA LYS A 287 -9.44 18.19 -14.73
C LYS A 287 -10.68 17.33 -14.47
N GLN A 288 -11.28 16.90 -15.57
CA GLN A 288 -12.33 15.89 -15.55
C GLN A 288 -12.05 14.79 -16.57
N MET A 289 -12.50 13.58 -16.25
CA MET A 289 -12.36 12.41 -17.10
C MET A 289 -13.70 11.69 -17.23
N GLU A 290 -14.12 11.47 -18.47
CA GLU A 290 -15.21 10.53 -18.77
C GLU A 290 -14.71 9.09 -18.56
N ILE A 291 -15.44 8.32 -17.75
CA ILE A 291 -15.13 6.91 -17.46
C ILE A 291 -16.19 5.95 -17.98
N SER A 292 -17.29 6.46 -18.54
CA SER A 292 -18.23 5.65 -19.32
C SER A 292 -18.77 6.44 -20.50
N ALA A 293 -19.00 5.75 -21.62
CA ALA A 293 -19.84 6.28 -22.68
C ALA A 293 -21.31 6.36 -22.20
N PRO A 294 -22.18 7.11 -22.88
CA PRO A 294 -23.62 7.07 -22.63
C PRO A 294 -24.14 5.63 -22.77
N THR A 295 -24.72 5.10 -21.70
CA THR A 295 -25.23 3.72 -21.62
C THR A 295 -26.66 3.73 -21.09
N THR A 296 -27.54 2.94 -21.71
CA THR A 296 -28.96 2.86 -21.32
C THR A 296 -29.17 1.87 -20.18
N TYR A 297 -29.93 2.30 -19.17
CA TYR A 297 -30.32 1.50 -18.01
C TYR A 297 -31.83 1.51 -17.84
N GLN A 298 -32.38 0.41 -17.33
CA GLN A 298 -33.76 0.34 -16.87
C GLN A 298 -33.88 0.86 -15.43
N GLU A 299 -35.07 1.34 -15.04
CA GLU A 299 -35.39 1.69 -13.67
C GLU A 299 -35.08 0.54 -12.71
N GLY A 300 -34.35 0.84 -11.64
CA GLY A 300 -33.86 -0.15 -10.67
C GLY A 300 -32.65 -0.97 -11.14
N GLU A 301 -32.19 -0.83 -12.38
CA GLU A 301 -30.96 -1.48 -12.84
C GLU A 301 -29.74 -0.84 -12.16
N LYS A 302 -28.80 -1.67 -11.69
CA LYS A 302 -27.59 -1.18 -11.02
C LYS A 302 -26.59 -0.61 -12.02
N ILE A 303 -26.28 0.67 -11.86
CA ILE A 303 -25.13 1.35 -12.46
C ILE A 303 -23.94 1.12 -11.54
N GLN A 304 -23.02 0.25 -11.96
CA GLN A 304 -21.83 -0.10 -11.17
C GLN A 304 -20.56 0.13 -11.98
N THR A 305 -19.49 0.51 -11.28
CA THR A 305 -18.17 0.62 -11.88
C THR A 305 -17.08 0.46 -10.83
N VAL A 306 -15.90 0.04 -11.29
CA VAL A 306 -14.62 0.26 -10.62
C VAL A 306 -13.87 1.30 -11.43
N PHE A 307 -13.23 2.28 -10.80
CA PHE A 307 -12.44 3.29 -11.50
C PHE A 307 -11.17 3.60 -10.72
N TYR A 308 -10.15 4.11 -11.41
CA TYR A 308 -8.90 4.52 -10.78
C TYR A 308 -8.92 6.03 -10.51
N ARG A 309 -8.59 6.44 -9.29
CA ARG A 309 -8.46 7.86 -8.91
C ARG A 309 -7.04 8.19 -8.47
N THR A 310 -6.68 9.46 -8.61
CA THR A 310 -5.47 10.07 -8.07
C THR A 310 -5.89 11.30 -7.29
N GLY A 311 -5.56 11.35 -6.00
CA GLY A 311 -5.99 12.42 -5.11
C GLY A 311 -7.50 12.40 -4.85
N ASP A 312 -8.00 13.56 -4.43
CA ASP A 312 -9.40 13.75 -4.07
C ASP A 312 -10.24 14.01 -5.31
N VAL A 313 -11.27 13.19 -5.51
CA VAL A 313 -12.12 13.26 -6.70
C VAL A 313 -13.58 13.13 -6.35
N THR A 314 -14.42 13.76 -7.17
CA THR A 314 -15.87 13.56 -7.17
C THR A 314 -16.26 12.76 -8.40
N LEU A 315 -16.83 11.58 -8.20
CA LEU A 315 -17.50 10.86 -9.28
C LEU A 315 -18.92 11.39 -9.43
N VAL A 316 -19.31 11.71 -10.66
CA VAL A 316 -20.61 12.30 -11.01
C VAL A 316 -21.31 11.42 -12.04
N LEU A 317 -22.53 11.03 -11.73
CA LEU A 317 -23.48 10.41 -12.64
C LEU A 317 -24.30 11.50 -13.33
N LEU A 318 -24.26 11.49 -14.66
CA LEU A 318 -25.00 12.42 -15.52
C LEU A 318 -26.13 11.69 -16.25
N ASP A 319 -27.22 12.41 -16.49
CA ASP A 319 -28.29 11.97 -17.39
C ASP A 319 -27.95 12.30 -18.87
N GLU A 320 -28.87 11.95 -19.78
CA GLU A 320 -28.73 12.21 -21.22
C GLU A 320 -28.56 13.71 -21.55
N LYS A 321 -29.07 14.62 -20.70
CA LYS A 321 -28.94 16.07 -20.86
C LYS A 321 -27.63 16.62 -20.27
N GLY A 322 -26.81 15.76 -19.67
CA GLY A 322 -25.60 16.16 -18.95
C GLY A 322 -25.88 16.77 -17.57
N SER A 323 -27.09 16.62 -17.04
CA SER A 323 -27.46 17.10 -15.71
C SER A 323 -27.01 16.10 -14.65
N LYS A 324 -26.54 16.60 -13.50
CA LYS A 324 -26.11 15.75 -12.38
C LYS A 324 -27.31 15.03 -11.77
N VAL A 325 -27.26 13.70 -11.79
CA VAL A 325 -28.23 12.82 -11.12
C VAL A 325 -27.74 12.46 -9.72
N LYS A 326 -26.48 12.04 -9.60
CA LYS A 326 -25.85 11.64 -8.34
C LYS A 326 -24.37 12.01 -8.37
N SER A 327 -23.79 12.28 -7.20
CA SER A 327 -22.35 12.34 -7.04
C SER A 327 -21.91 11.65 -5.76
N LYS A 328 -20.64 11.26 -5.72
CA LYS A 328 -19.97 10.73 -4.53
C LYS A 328 -18.53 11.22 -4.50
N ASP A 329 -18.12 11.73 -3.36
CA ASP A 329 -16.76 12.20 -3.09
C ASP A 329 -15.89 11.03 -2.61
N TYR A 330 -14.63 11.06 -3.03
CA TYR A 330 -13.60 10.09 -2.70
C TYR A 330 -12.35 10.87 -2.32
N GLU A 331 -12.11 10.97 -1.01
CA GLU A 331 -11.09 11.84 -0.41
C GLU A 331 -10.05 11.01 0.35
N ASN A 332 -8.82 11.52 0.35
CA ASN A 332 -7.73 11.11 1.21
C ASN A 332 -7.99 11.66 2.63
N GLU A 333 -7.96 10.81 3.66
CA GLU A 333 -7.91 11.31 5.04
C GLU A 333 -6.46 11.32 5.51
N PHE A 334 -5.71 12.38 5.19
CA PHE A 334 -4.49 12.72 5.91
C PHE A 334 -4.32 14.24 6.01
#